data_AF-A0A960JS75-F1
#
_entry.id   AF-A0A960JS75-F1
#
_cell.length_a   1.000
_cell.length_b   1.000
_cell.length_c   1.000
_cell.angle_alpha   90.00
_cell.angle_beta   90.00
_cell.angle_gamma   90.00
#
_symmetry.space_group_name_H-M   'P 1'
#
loop_
_entity.id
_entity.type
_entity.pdbx_description
1 polymer ?
#
loop_
_entity_poly.entity_id
_entity_poly.type
_entity_poly.pdbx_seq_one_letter_code
_entity_poly.pdbx_strand_id
1 'polypeptide(L)'
;MTDLGVRPTALPDPPKLSGESGDTGHLEELRTDPIGLLERTRTECGDVGEFRLADKDVVLLTGAEANEVFFRASDEELDQAAAYPFMKPIFGEGVVFDASPERRREMLHNMALRDKMMRGHAQTIEREVNEMVQ
;
A
#
# COMPACT_ATOMS: atom_id res chain seq x y z
N MET A 1 -21.95 -9.43 45.21
CA MET A 1 -22.19 -10.17 43.95
C MET A 1 -22.57 -9.12 42.92
N THR A 2 -21.54 -8.47 42.38
CA THR A 2 -21.68 -7.34 41.46
C THR A 2 -21.46 -7.90 40.06
N ASP A 3 -22.48 -7.74 39.23
CA ASP A 3 -22.56 -8.19 37.86
C ASP A 3 -21.42 -7.57 37.03
N LEU A 4 -20.40 -8.37 36.70
CA LEU A 4 -19.37 -8.02 35.73
C LEU A 4 -19.97 -8.20 34.34
N GLY A 5 -20.71 -7.18 33.91
CA GLY A 5 -21.28 -7.12 32.57
C GLY A 5 -20.20 -7.34 31.51
N VAL A 6 -20.29 -8.46 30.81
CA VAL A 6 -19.50 -8.78 29.63
C VAL A 6 -19.78 -7.70 28.58
N ARG A 7 -18.81 -6.82 28.33
CA ARG A 7 -18.86 -5.89 27.20
C ARG A 7 -18.73 -6.70 25.90
N PRO A 8 -19.55 -6.45 24.86
CA PRO A 8 -19.37 -7.10 23.58
C PRO A 8 -17.95 -6.85 23.03
N THR A 9 -17.23 -7.92 22.75
CA THR A 9 -15.81 -7.97 22.34
C THR A 9 -15.58 -7.75 20.84
N ALA A 10 -16.42 -6.97 20.17
CA ALA A 10 -16.26 -6.68 18.74
C ALA A 10 -15.76 -5.24 18.55
N LEU A 11 -14.64 -5.09 17.85
CA LEU A 11 -14.20 -3.79 17.37
C LEU A 11 -15.24 -3.27 16.35
N PRO A 12 -15.51 -1.95 16.33
CA PRO A 12 -16.41 -1.37 15.33
C PRO A 12 -15.80 -1.49 13.93
N ASP A 13 -16.66 -1.63 12.92
CA ASP A 13 -16.26 -1.56 11.52
C ASP A 13 -15.70 -0.15 11.20
N PRO A 14 -14.74 -0.03 10.27
CA PRO A 14 -14.25 1.26 9.82
C PRO A 14 -15.37 2.16 9.29
N PRO A 15 -15.33 3.48 9.55
CA PRO A 15 -16.26 4.42 8.94
C PRO A 15 -16.10 4.45 7.41
N LYS A 16 -17.22 4.37 6.70
CA LYS A 16 -17.24 4.40 5.23
C LYS A 16 -17.23 5.83 4.69
N LEU A 17 -16.43 6.07 3.66
CA LEU A 17 -16.38 7.32 2.92
C LEU A 17 -17.68 7.57 2.16
N SER A 18 -18.11 8.84 2.12
CA SER A 18 -19.25 9.26 1.33
C SER A 18 -18.94 9.39 -0.17
N GLY A 19 -19.97 9.32 -1.02
CA GLY A 19 -19.85 9.58 -2.46
C GLY A 19 -19.71 8.34 -3.34
N GLU A 20 -20.04 7.17 -2.82
CA GLU A 20 -19.94 5.91 -3.56
C GLU A 20 -20.80 5.92 -4.85
N SER A 21 -20.20 5.54 -5.99
CA SER A 21 -20.86 5.53 -7.30
C SER A 21 -21.20 4.11 -7.77
N GLY A 22 -22.45 3.69 -7.52
CA GLY A 22 -23.05 2.49 -8.13
C GLY A 22 -22.16 1.24 -8.03
N ASP A 23 -22.00 0.53 -9.15
CA ASP A 23 -21.28 -0.75 -9.21
C ASP A 23 -19.75 -0.61 -9.12
N THR A 24 -19.19 0.58 -9.34
CA THR A 24 -17.74 0.83 -9.34
C THR A 24 -17.20 1.36 -8.02
N GLY A 25 -18.08 1.69 -7.07
CA GLY A 25 -17.67 2.36 -5.83
C GLY A 25 -17.02 3.72 -6.10
N HIS A 26 -15.83 3.94 -5.55
CA HIS A 26 -14.99 5.13 -5.72
C HIS A 26 -13.92 4.95 -6.81
N LEU A 27 -14.00 3.90 -7.63
CA LEU A 27 -12.97 3.62 -8.65
C LEU A 27 -12.83 4.73 -9.69
N GLU A 28 -13.93 5.35 -10.12
CA GLU A 28 -13.86 6.46 -11.08
C GLU A 28 -13.21 7.70 -10.47
N GLU A 29 -13.50 7.97 -9.20
CA GLU A 29 -12.87 9.06 -8.47
C GLU A 29 -11.36 8.81 -8.29
N LEU A 30 -10.96 7.58 -7.95
CA LEU A 30 -9.56 7.19 -7.87
C LEU A 30 -8.83 7.42 -9.21
N ARG A 31 -9.49 7.19 -10.36
CA ARG A 31 -8.89 7.41 -11.67
C ARG A 31 -8.65 8.89 -11.98
N THR A 32 -9.54 9.76 -11.52
CA THR A 32 -9.49 11.20 -11.85
C THR A 32 -8.77 12.05 -10.82
N ASP A 33 -8.91 11.73 -9.53
CA ASP A 33 -8.37 12.46 -8.40
C ASP A 33 -8.04 11.52 -7.22
N PRO A 34 -6.99 10.70 -7.34
CA PRO A 34 -6.64 9.74 -6.29
C PRO A 34 -6.20 10.41 -4.99
N ILE A 35 -5.54 11.57 -5.07
CA ILE A 35 -5.07 12.27 -3.86
C ILE A 35 -6.28 12.87 -3.13
N GLY A 36 -7.21 13.52 -3.84
CA GLY A 36 -8.43 14.05 -3.26
C GLY A 36 -9.28 12.98 -2.58
N LEU A 37 -9.39 11.78 -3.17
CA LEU A 37 -10.08 10.63 -2.56
C LEU A 37 -9.46 10.26 -1.19
N LEU A 38 -8.13 10.13 -1.13
CA LEU A 38 -7.41 9.75 0.09
C LEU A 38 -7.50 10.85 1.17
N GLU A 39 -7.36 12.12 0.76
CA GLU A 39 -7.50 13.28 1.66
C GLU A 39 -8.91 13.39 2.24
N ARG A 40 -9.94 13.15 1.42
CA ARG A 40 -11.33 13.18 1.88
C ARG A 40 -11.65 12.00 2.80
N THR A 41 -11.10 10.82 2.51
CA THR A 41 -11.16 9.66 3.43
C THR A 41 -10.66 10.05 4.81
N ARG A 42 -9.47 10.66 4.90
CA ARG A 42 -8.94 11.13 6.19
C ARG A 42 -9.83 12.19 6.84
N THR A 43 -10.34 13.13 6.05
CA THR A 43 -11.15 14.26 6.56
C THR A 43 -12.50 13.81 7.12
N GLU A 44 -13.16 12.85 6.48
CA GLU A 44 -14.48 12.37 6.87
C GLU A 44 -14.43 11.21 7.88
N CYS A 45 -13.47 10.31 7.72
CA CYS A 45 -13.40 9.03 8.43
C CYS A 45 -12.33 9.03 9.55
N GLY A 46 -11.38 9.96 9.52
CA GLY A 46 -10.27 10.03 10.47
C GLY A 46 -9.08 9.16 10.07
N ASP A 47 -8.37 8.62 11.05
CA ASP A 47 -7.13 7.85 10.83
C ASP A 47 -7.38 6.46 10.22
N VAL A 48 -8.62 5.94 10.28
CA VAL A 48 -9.04 4.67 9.69
C VAL A 48 -10.36 4.89 8.93
N GLY A 49 -10.36 4.71 7.61
CA GLY A 49 -11.56 4.90 6.78
C GLY A 49 -11.66 3.89 5.66
N GLU A 50 -12.88 3.53 5.27
CA GLU A 50 -13.16 2.53 4.24
C GLU A 50 -13.79 3.15 3.00
N PHE A 51 -13.31 2.77 1.82
CA PHE A 51 -13.97 3.06 0.56
C PHE A 51 -13.89 1.85 -0.38
N ARG A 52 -14.88 1.72 -1.27
CA ARG A 52 -14.94 0.60 -2.21
C ARG A 52 -14.30 0.93 -3.55
N LEU A 53 -13.50 0.03 -4.11
CA LEU A 53 -12.97 0.05 -5.47
C LEU A 53 -13.48 -1.17 -6.25
N ALA A 54 -14.51 -1.00 -7.09
CA ALA A 54 -15.22 -2.09 -7.74
C ALA A 54 -15.66 -3.17 -6.73
N ASP A 55 -15.10 -4.38 -6.79
CA ASP A 55 -15.40 -5.51 -5.90
C ASP A 55 -14.51 -5.58 -4.65
N LYS A 56 -13.68 -4.56 -4.39
CA LYS A 56 -12.73 -4.52 -3.27
C LYS A 56 -13.09 -3.44 -2.27
N ASP A 57 -13.23 -3.81 -1.00
CA ASP A 57 -13.24 -2.85 0.10
C ASP A 57 -11.80 -2.51 0.48
N VAL A 58 -11.49 -1.22 0.52
CA VAL A 58 -10.16 -0.68 0.84
C VAL A 58 -10.26 0.09 2.15
N VAL A 59 -9.48 -0.34 3.14
CA VAL A 59 -9.31 0.39 4.40
C VAL A 59 -8.04 1.22 4.32
N LEU A 60 -8.20 2.54 4.28
CA LEU A 60 -7.12 3.50 4.34
C LEU A 60 -6.72 3.76 5.80
N LEU A 61 -5.43 3.59 6.08
CA LEU A 61 -4.81 3.94 7.34
C LEU A 61 -3.97 5.20 7.16
N THR A 62 -4.17 6.19 8.03
CA THR A 62 -3.41 7.45 8.03
C THR A 62 -3.07 7.89 9.45
N GLY A 63 -2.08 8.77 9.59
CA GLY A 63 -1.61 9.22 10.90
C GLY A 63 -0.61 8.26 11.54
N ALA A 64 0.15 8.73 12.51
CA ALA A 64 1.32 8.01 13.02
C ALA A 64 0.97 6.65 13.65
N GLU A 65 -0.11 6.58 14.43
CA GLU A 65 -0.51 5.38 15.15
C GLU A 65 -1.01 4.27 14.19
N ALA A 66 -1.93 4.61 13.29
CA ALA A 66 -2.44 3.64 12.31
C ALA A 66 -1.35 3.22 11.30
N ASN A 67 -0.47 4.15 10.90
CA ASN A 67 0.66 3.85 10.03
C ASN A 67 1.66 2.92 10.72
N GLU A 68 1.93 3.08 12.02
CA GLU A 68 2.82 2.19 12.74
C GLU A 68 2.32 0.73 12.69
N VAL A 69 1.02 0.53 12.89
CA VAL A 69 0.39 -0.78 12.75
C VAL A 69 0.58 -1.34 11.34
N PHE A 70 0.27 -0.54 10.31
CA PHE A 70 0.41 -0.97 8.92
C PHE A 70 1.85 -1.34 8.54
N PHE A 71 2.82 -0.49 8.88
CA PHE A 71 4.23 -0.69 8.48
C PHE A 71 4.95 -1.75 9.30
N ARG A 72 4.47 -2.08 10.49
CA ARG A 72 5.06 -3.13 11.34
C ARG A 72 4.38 -4.49 11.18
N ALA A 73 3.22 -4.55 10.52
CA ALA A 73 2.54 -5.80 10.22
C ALA A 73 3.43 -6.73 9.41
N SER A 74 3.38 -8.01 9.74
CA SER A 74 4.05 -9.06 8.97
C SER A 74 3.26 -9.39 7.70
N ASP A 75 3.92 -10.05 6.73
CA ASP A 75 3.25 -10.55 5.51
C ASP A 75 2.12 -11.57 5.83
N GLU A 76 2.16 -12.22 7.00
CA GLU A 76 1.09 -13.12 7.48
C GLU A 76 -0.15 -12.34 7.93
N GLU A 77 0.03 -11.12 8.44
CA GLU A 77 -1.06 -10.25 8.91
C GLU A 77 -1.59 -9.37 7.79
N LEU A 78 -0.69 -8.78 6.97
CA LEU A 78 -1.01 -7.96 5.80
C LEU A 78 -0.14 -8.39 4.62
N ASP A 79 -0.69 -9.23 3.76
CA ASP A 79 0.03 -9.76 2.59
C ASP A 79 0.23 -8.71 1.50
N GLN A 80 1.48 -8.25 1.34
CA GLN A 80 1.86 -7.32 0.29
C GLN A 80 1.74 -7.93 -1.12
N ALA A 81 1.84 -9.25 -1.29
CA ALA A 81 1.70 -9.92 -2.59
C ALA A 81 0.32 -9.68 -3.21
N ALA A 82 -0.72 -9.90 -2.41
CA ALA A 82 -2.11 -9.75 -2.82
C ALA A 82 -2.47 -8.31 -3.21
N ALA A 83 -1.71 -7.32 -2.74
CA ALA A 83 -1.97 -5.91 -2.99
C ALA A 83 -1.54 -5.40 -4.37
N TYR A 84 -0.66 -6.11 -5.09
CA TYR A 84 -0.10 -5.66 -6.38
C TYR A 84 -0.38 -6.62 -7.56
N PRO A 85 -1.63 -7.07 -7.78
CA PRO A 85 -1.95 -8.04 -8.83
C PRO A 85 -1.67 -7.49 -10.24
N PHE A 86 -1.70 -6.16 -10.41
CA PHE A 86 -1.40 -5.48 -11.67
C PHE A 86 0.08 -5.51 -12.06
N MET A 87 0.99 -5.90 -11.16
CA MET A 87 2.42 -6.05 -11.49
C MET A 87 2.75 -7.41 -12.09
N LYS A 88 1.90 -8.43 -11.89
CA LYS A 88 2.10 -9.80 -12.41
C LYS A 88 2.23 -9.84 -13.95
N PRO A 89 1.40 -9.14 -14.74
CA PRO A 89 1.57 -9.09 -16.19
C PRO A 89 2.86 -8.41 -16.67
N ILE A 90 3.46 -7.53 -15.85
CA ILE A 90 4.68 -6.80 -16.20
C ILE A 90 5.92 -7.66 -15.92
N PHE A 91 6.00 -8.26 -14.74
CA PHE A 91 7.20 -9.00 -14.29
C PHE A 91 7.19 -10.48 -14.66
N GLY A 92 6.02 -11.05 -14.97
CA GLY A 92 5.84 -12.48 -15.17
C GLY A 92 5.49 -13.23 -13.89
N GLU A 93 5.01 -14.45 -14.06
CA GLU A 93 4.61 -15.32 -12.94
C GLU A 93 5.82 -15.70 -12.08
N GLY A 94 5.66 -15.70 -10.76
CA GLY A 94 6.69 -16.07 -9.79
C GLY A 94 7.83 -15.06 -9.63
N VAL A 95 7.69 -13.83 -10.13
CA VAL A 95 8.73 -12.79 -10.07
C VAL A 95 8.28 -11.67 -9.12
N VAL A 96 9.16 -11.30 -8.18
CA VAL A 96 8.94 -10.25 -7.17
C VAL A 96 7.56 -10.42 -6.50
N PHE A 97 6.54 -9.66 -6.92
CA PHE A 97 5.22 -9.58 -6.28
C PHE A 97 4.33 -10.83 -6.46
N ASP A 98 4.77 -11.84 -7.20
CA ASP A 98 4.10 -13.16 -7.32
C ASP A 98 4.95 -14.31 -6.70
N ALA A 99 6.08 -14.00 -6.07
CA ALA A 99 6.96 -14.99 -5.41
C ALA A 99 6.71 -15.04 -3.89
N SER A 100 7.13 -16.12 -3.20
CA SER A 100 7.07 -16.18 -1.73
C SER A 100 7.94 -15.09 -1.06
N PRO A 101 7.67 -14.68 0.19
CA PRO A 101 8.46 -13.68 0.90
C PRO A 101 9.97 -14.01 0.96
N GLU A 102 10.35 -15.27 1.10
CA GLU A 102 11.74 -15.73 1.08
C GLU A 102 12.36 -15.49 -0.31
N ARG A 103 11.65 -15.89 -1.37
CA ARG A 103 12.12 -15.77 -2.75
C ARG A 103 12.23 -14.30 -3.18
N ARG A 104 11.30 -13.45 -2.74
CA ARG A 104 11.39 -11.98 -2.92
C ARG A 104 12.63 -11.41 -2.27
N ARG A 105 12.90 -11.77 -1.01
CA ARG A 105 14.09 -11.30 -0.30
C ARG A 105 15.37 -11.73 -1.01
N GLU A 106 15.43 -12.95 -1.55
CA GLU A 106 16.56 -13.39 -2.37
C GLU A 106 16.72 -12.56 -3.65
N MET A 107 15.62 -12.23 -4.34
CA MET A 107 15.65 -11.42 -5.56
C MET A 107 15.98 -9.94 -5.30
N LEU A 108 15.55 -9.41 -4.15
CA LEU A 108 15.80 -8.05 -3.69
C LEU A 108 17.16 -7.89 -2.99
N HIS A 109 17.92 -8.97 -2.76
CA HIS A 109 19.35 -8.92 -2.39
C HIS A 109 20.22 -8.43 -3.56
N ASN A 110 19.78 -7.37 -4.23
CA ASN A 110 20.51 -6.72 -5.29
C ASN A 110 21.71 -5.99 -4.68
N MET A 111 22.91 -6.52 -4.95
CA MET A 111 24.18 -5.91 -4.58
C MET A 111 24.35 -4.50 -5.14
N ALA A 112 23.62 -4.14 -6.20
CA ALA A 112 23.69 -2.84 -6.85
C ALA A 112 23.23 -1.68 -5.96
N LEU A 113 22.35 -1.91 -4.99
CA LEU A 113 21.88 -0.87 -4.07
C LEU A 113 22.75 -0.70 -2.82
N ARG A 114 23.88 -1.41 -2.73
CA ARG A 114 24.82 -1.26 -1.61
C ARG A 114 25.60 0.05 -1.72
N ASP A 115 25.89 0.65 -0.56
CA ASP A 115 26.65 1.91 -0.46
C ASP A 115 27.94 1.92 -1.29
N LYS A 116 28.71 0.82 -1.25
CA LYS A 116 29.95 0.66 -2.05
C LYS A 116 29.76 0.86 -3.56
N MET A 117 28.55 0.62 -4.08
CA MET A 117 28.22 0.79 -5.49
C MET A 117 27.74 2.21 -5.82
N MET A 118 27.25 2.96 -4.82
CA MET A 118 26.64 4.29 -5.03
C MET A 118 27.60 5.30 -5.64
N ARG A 119 28.88 5.25 -5.27
CA ARG A 119 29.91 6.15 -5.85
C ARG A 119 30.06 5.92 -7.36
N GLY A 120 30.05 4.67 -7.81
CA GLY A 120 30.12 4.33 -9.24
C GLY A 120 28.82 4.67 -9.98
N HIS A 121 27.68 4.49 -9.34
CA HIS A 121 26.39 4.90 -9.89
C HIS A 121 26.29 6.41 -10.08
N ALA A 122 26.79 7.22 -9.13
CA ALA A 122 26.79 8.67 -9.26
C ALA A 122 27.59 9.13 -10.50
N GLN A 123 28.78 8.57 -10.72
CA GLN A 123 29.60 8.85 -11.91
C GLN A 123 28.92 8.40 -13.21
N THR A 124 28.20 7.28 -13.16
CA THR A 124 27.43 6.78 -14.30
C THR A 124 26.29 7.73 -14.63
N ILE A 125 25.47 8.08 -13.64
CA ILE A 125 24.34 9.01 -13.80
C ILE A 125 24.81 10.35 -14.36
N GLU A 126 25.91 10.92 -13.85
CA GLU A 126 26.49 12.16 -14.36
C GLU A 126 26.82 12.07 -15.86
N ARG A 127 27.48 10.99 -16.28
CA ARG A 127 27.80 10.76 -17.69
C ARG A 127 26.55 10.65 -18.55
N GLU A 128 25.56 9.84 -18.14
CA GLU A 128 24.32 9.66 -18.91
C GLU A 128 23.56 10.99 -19.07
N VAL A 129 23.54 11.84 -18.03
CA VAL A 129 22.93 13.18 -18.12
C VAL A 129 23.68 14.07 -19.09
N ASN A 130 25.02 14.09 -19.01
CA ASN A 130 25.86 14.90 -19.90
C ASN A 130 25.79 14.46 -21.37
N GLU A 131 25.58 13.17 -21.64
CA GLU A 131 25.37 12.64 -23.00
C GLU A 131 23.97 13.00 -23.52
N MET A 132 22.95 13.03 -22.66
CA MET A 132 21.56 13.31 -23.06
C MET A 132 21.31 14.77 -23.45
N VAL A 133 22.11 15.71 -22.93
CA VAL A 133 21.94 17.17 -23.15
C VAL A 133 22.92 17.75 -24.17
N GLN A 134 23.75 16.92 -24.81
CA GLN A 134 24.62 17.31 -25.94
C GLN A 134 23.91 17.14 -27.28
#